data_AF-A0A7S2MIM4-F1
#
_entry.id   AF-A0A7S2MIM4-F1
#
_cell.length_a   1.000
_cell.length_b   1.000
_cell.length_c   1.000
_cell.angle_alpha   90.00
_cell.angle_beta   90.00
_cell.angle_gamma   90.00
#
_symmetry.space_group_name_H-M   'P 1'
#
loop_
_entity.id
_entity.type
_entity.pdbx_description
1 polymer ?
#
loop_
_entity_poly.entity_id
_entity_poly.type
_entity_poly.pdbx_seq_one_letter_code
_entity_poly.pdbx_strand_id
1 'polypeptide(L)'
;TPDLPELVEKPTGGLVITFKLPQDGSSFVADFRGMKPPLGVDFDKTVPIRTKKVKPGGHGEELGIQPGWEITHVNGEPVEGLPPIEVFQRIKAATLASR
;
A
#
# COMPACT_ATOMS: atom_id res chain seq x y z
N THR A 1 17.43 10.21 27.30
CA THR A 1 16.03 9.72 27.36
C THR A 1 15.75 9.09 26.02
N PRO A 2 15.37 7.80 25.96
CA PRO A 2 15.12 7.13 24.69
C PRO A 2 14.01 7.85 23.94
N ASP A 3 14.30 8.11 22.68
CA ASP A 3 13.46 8.77 21.70
C ASP A 3 12.06 8.14 21.72
N LEU A 4 11.06 8.99 21.96
CA LEU A 4 9.65 8.63 21.83
C LEU A 4 9.48 7.93 20.48
N PRO A 5 8.78 6.79 20.40
CA PRO A 5 8.54 6.15 19.12
C PRO A 5 7.86 7.20 18.25
N GLU A 6 8.51 7.50 17.12
CA GLU A 6 8.01 8.39 16.08
C GLU A 6 6.53 8.10 15.94
N LEU A 7 5.69 9.03 16.39
CA LEU A 7 4.25 8.91 16.21
C LEU A 7 4.09 9.03 14.70
N VAL A 8 4.18 7.91 13.99
CA VAL A 8 3.99 7.83 12.54
C VAL A 8 2.60 8.41 12.33
N GLU A 9 2.56 9.68 11.98
CA GLU A 9 1.33 10.44 11.87
C GLU A 9 0.50 9.67 10.84
N LYS A 10 -0.59 9.04 11.31
CA LYS A 10 -1.44 8.26 10.42
C LYS A 10 -1.80 9.18 9.26
N PRO A 11 -1.56 8.80 8.01
CA PRO A 11 -1.77 9.70 6.88
C PRO A 11 -3.23 10.15 6.88
N THR A 12 -3.47 11.40 7.23
CA THR A 12 -4.81 11.99 7.35
C THR A 12 -5.23 12.47 5.96
N GLY A 13 -6.15 11.73 5.33
CA GLY A 13 -6.59 12.02 3.97
C GLY A 13 -5.62 11.47 2.94
N GLY A 14 -5.87 10.25 2.48
CA GLY A 14 -5.01 9.59 1.53
C GLY A 14 -5.21 8.10 1.42
N LEU A 15 -4.69 7.53 0.33
CA LEU A 15 -4.27 6.16 0.31
C LEU A 15 -2.74 6.13 0.37
N VAL A 16 -2.19 5.52 1.41
CA VAL A 16 -0.75 5.22 1.52
C VAL A 16 -0.62 3.72 1.74
N ILE A 17 0.24 3.06 0.98
CA ILE A 17 0.46 1.62 1.10
C ILE A 17 1.94 1.37 1.38
N THR A 18 2.24 0.63 2.44
CA THR A 18 3.58 0.14 2.71
C THR A 18 3.74 -1.25 2.15
N PHE A 19 4.76 -1.40 1.31
CA PHE A 19 5.16 -2.63 0.67
C PHE A 19 6.44 -3.16 1.30
N LYS A 20 6.60 -4.48 1.35
CA LYS A 20 7.84 -5.15 1.71
C LYS A 20 8.46 -5.76 0.46
N LEU A 21 9.71 -5.39 0.22
CA LEU A 21 10.48 -5.84 -0.93
C LEU A 21 10.91 -7.29 -0.70
N PRO A 22 10.71 -8.20 -1.67
CA PRO A 22 11.12 -9.59 -1.54
C PRO A 22 12.65 -9.78 -1.66
N GLN A 23 13.38 -8.80 -2.20
CA GLN A 23 14.83 -8.90 -2.42
C GLN A 23 15.64 -8.77 -1.11
N ASP A 24 15.27 -7.81 -0.27
CA ASP A 24 16.04 -7.43 0.92
C ASP A 24 15.18 -7.38 2.20
N GLY A 25 13.85 -7.43 2.07
CA GLY A 25 12.93 -7.24 3.20
C GLY A 25 12.71 -5.78 3.60
N SER A 26 13.38 -4.84 2.91
CA SER A 26 13.16 -3.40 3.05
C SER A 26 11.71 -3.00 2.80
N SER A 27 11.25 -1.94 3.46
CA SER A 27 9.90 -1.40 3.29
C SER A 27 9.88 -0.21 2.33
N PHE A 28 8.93 -0.19 1.41
CA PHE A 28 8.69 0.90 0.47
C PHE A 28 7.31 1.49 0.68
N VAL A 29 7.22 2.80 0.92
CA VAL A 29 5.96 3.49 1.16
C VAL A 29 5.52 4.15 -0.14
N ALA A 30 4.42 3.68 -0.71
CA ALA A 30 3.80 4.28 -1.88
C ALA A 30 2.68 5.24 -1.47
N ASP A 31 2.82 6.49 -1.88
CA ASP A 31 1.87 7.55 -1.57
C ASP A 31 0.92 7.80 -2.74
N PHE A 32 -0.34 7.44 -2.55
CA PHE A 32 -1.41 7.67 -3.53
C PHE A 32 -2.33 8.84 -3.15
N ARG A 33 -1.87 9.77 -2.29
CA ARG A 33 -2.67 10.95 -1.93
C ARG A 33 -2.97 11.78 -3.16
N GLY A 34 -4.24 12.13 -3.36
CA GLY A 34 -4.70 12.90 -4.52
C GLY A 34 -4.77 12.13 -5.84
N MET A 35 -4.41 10.83 -5.86
CA MET A 35 -4.48 9.99 -7.05
C MET A 35 -5.88 9.43 -7.25
N LYS A 36 -6.38 9.47 -8.50
CA LYS A 36 -7.71 8.94 -8.82
C LYS A 36 -7.65 7.42 -9.01
N PRO A 37 -8.60 6.65 -8.46
CA PRO A 37 -8.70 5.24 -8.80
C PRO A 37 -8.98 5.08 -10.31
N PRO A 38 -8.40 4.06 -10.98
CA PRO A 38 -7.63 2.96 -10.41
C PRO A 38 -6.15 3.31 -10.14
N LEU A 39 -5.58 2.66 -9.13
CA LEU A 39 -4.15 2.78 -8.76
C LEU A 39 -3.21 2.24 -9.85
N GLY A 40 -3.73 1.42 -10.77
CA GLY A 40 -2.91 0.77 -11.79
C GLY A 40 -2.01 -0.33 -11.21
N VAL A 41 -2.42 -0.97 -10.11
CA VAL A 41 -1.70 -2.08 -9.50
C VAL A 41 -2.66 -3.25 -9.33
N ASP A 42 -2.27 -4.41 -9.82
CA ASP A 42 -2.95 -5.68 -9.62
C ASP A 42 -2.26 -6.45 -8.49
N PHE A 43 -3.04 -6.80 -7.46
CA PHE A 43 -2.57 -7.64 -6.37
C PHE A 43 -3.02 -9.09 -6.53
N ASP A 44 -2.21 -10.01 -6.02
CA ASP A 44 -2.55 -11.41 -5.99
C ASP A 44 -3.66 -11.69 -4.97
N LYS A 45 -4.43 -12.77 -5.19
CA LYS A 45 -5.58 -13.13 -4.33
C LYS A 45 -5.19 -14.17 -3.27
N THR A 46 -3.89 -14.35 -3.06
CA THR A 46 -3.31 -15.27 -2.08
C THR A 46 -2.74 -14.49 -0.92
N VAL A 47 -2.81 -15.05 0.28
CA VAL A 47 -2.11 -14.49 1.45
C VAL A 47 -0.73 -15.13 1.51
N PRO A 48 0.36 -14.34 1.65
CA PRO A 48 0.39 -12.88 1.75
C PRO A 48 0.13 -12.16 0.41
N ILE A 49 -0.53 -11.01 0.48
CA ILE A 49 -0.98 -10.25 -0.70
C ILE A 49 0.22 -9.56 -1.33
N ARG A 50 0.53 -9.93 -2.57
CA ARG A 50 1.67 -9.40 -3.32
C ARG A 50 1.23 -8.67 -4.57
N THR A 51 2.02 -7.72 -5.00
CA THR A 51 1.85 -7.04 -6.29
C THR A 51 2.09 -8.05 -7.39
N LYS A 52 1.05 -8.43 -8.11
CA LYS A 52 1.12 -9.37 -9.23
C LYS A 52 1.60 -8.68 -10.49
N LYS A 53 1.04 -7.50 -10.77
CA LYS A 53 1.34 -6.73 -11.97
C LYS A 53 1.15 -5.25 -11.69
N VAL A 54 1.95 -4.43 -12.34
CA VAL A 54 1.79 -2.98 -12.36
C VAL A 54 1.42 -2.59 -13.79
N LYS A 55 0.39 -1.74 -13.91
CA LYS A 55 -0.11 -1.29 -15.20
C LYS A 55 0.79 -0.17 -15.73
N PRO A 56 1.28 -0.29 -16.98
CA PRO A 56 2.11 0.74 -17.57
C PRO A 56 1.32 2.05 -17.76
N GLY A 57 1.95 3.17 -17.41
CA GLY A 57 1.33 4.50 -17.37
C GLY A 57 0.26 4.67 -16.27
N GLY A 58 0.23 3.79 -15.27
CA GLY A 58 -0.62 3.92 -14.08
C GLY A 58 0.12 4.53 -12.89
N HIS A 59 -0.64 5.00 -11.91
CA HIS A 59 -0.09 5.59 -10.68
C HIS A 59 0.95 4.69 -9.96
N GLY A 60 0.73 3.37 -9.95
CA GLY A 60 1.68 2.44 -9.34
C GLY A 60 3.03 2.38 -10.05
N GLU A 61 3.07 2.51 -11.38
CA GLU A 61 4.33 2.58 -12.13
C GLU A 61 5.02 3.94 -11.89
N GLU A 62 4.25 5.01 -11.83
CA GLU A 62 4.73 6.36 -11.56
C GLU A 62 5.40 6.48 -10.18
N LEU A 63 4.87 5.74 -9.19
CA LEU A 63 5.45 5.60 -7.85
C LEU A 63 6.61 4.59 -7.76
N GLY A 64 6.94 3.89 -8.85
CA GLY A 64 8.03 2.91 -8.88
C GLY A 64 7.71 1.57 -8.20
N ILE A 65 6.42 1.24 -8.01
CA ILE A 65 6.01 -0.06 -7.46
C ILE A 65 6.39 -1.17 -8.43
N GLN A 66 6.86 -2.29 -7.89
CA GLN A 66 7.25 -3.45 -8.70
C GLN A 66 6.45 -4.71 -8.35
N PRO A 67 6.27 -5.62 -9.33
CA PRO A 67 5.71 -6.94 -9.05
C PRO A 67 6.57 -7.72 -8.06
N GLY A 68 5.92 -8.53 -7.22
CA GLY A 68 6.53 -9.31 -6.15
C GLY A 68 6.50 -8.63 -4.77
N TRP A 69 6.17 -7.34 -4.70
CA TRP A 69 6.14 -6.59 -3.44
C TRP A 69 4.93 -6.93 -2.58
N GLU A 70 5.15 -7.21 -1.31
CA GLU A 70 4.12 -7.67 -0.37
C GLU A 70 3.49 -6.50 0.39
N ILE A 71 2.17 -6.43 0.48
CA ILE A 71 1.51 -5.36 1.24
C ILE A 71 1.61 -5.67 2.73
N THR A 72 2.21 -4.76 3.49
CA THR A 72 2.30 -4.89 4.95
C THR A 72 1.37 -3.94 5.68
N HIS A 73 1.24 -2.69 5.21
CA HIS A 73 0.39 -1.69 5.85
C HIS A 73 -0.42 -0.90 4.83
N VAL A 74 -1.62 -0.48 5.22
CA VAL A 74 -2.47 0.46 4.49
C VAL A 74 -2.83 1.59 5.44
N ASN A 75 -2.46 2.83 5.11
CA ASN A 75 -2.62 4.02 5.95
C ASN A 75 -2.04 3.86 7.38
N GLY A 76 -0.91 3.16 7.49
CA GLY A 76 -0.28 2.86 8.78
C GLY A 76 -0.99 1.76 9.58
N GLU A 77 -2.05 1.14 9.07
CA GLU A 77 -2.67 -0.02 9.69
C GLU A 77 -2.07 -1.32 9.11
N PRO A 78 -1.62 -2.26 9.96
CA PRO A 78 -1.08 -3.53 9.50
C PRO A 78 -2.17 -4.37 8.83
N VAL A 79 -1.85 -4.90 7.66
CA VAL A 79 -2.73 -5.78 6.88
C VAL A 79 -2.09 -7.12 6.55
N GLU A 80 -0.90 -7.39 7.10
CA GLU A 80 -0.22 -8.68 6.96
C GLU A 80 -1.10 -9.82 7.49
N GLY A 81 -1.29 -10.86 6.69
CA GLY A 81 -2.12 -12.01 7.04
C GLY A 81 -3.64 -11.80 6.91
N LEU A 82 -4.10 -10.59 6.58
CA LEU A 82 -5.52 -10.34 6.33
C LEU A 82 -5.96 -10.93 4.98
N PRO A 83 -7.23 -11.38 4.87
CA PRO A 83 -7.77 -11.85 3.61
C PRO A 83 -7.78 -10.71 2.57
N PRO A 84 -7.55 -11.01 1.28
CA PRO A 84 -7.48 -10.00 0.23
C PRO A 84 -8.66 -9.04 0.23
N ILE A 85 -9.86 -9.56 0.47
CA ILE A 85 -11.10 -8.78 0.50
C ILE A 85 -11.00 -7.64 1.52
N GLU A 86 -10.50 -7.89 2.72
CA GLU A 86 -10.38 -6.88 3.77
C GLU A 86 -9.38 -5.78 3.37
N VAL A 87 -8.25 -6.18 2.80
CA VAL A 87 -7.22 -5.25 2.35
C VAL A 87 -7.72 -4.38 1.20
N PHE A 88 -8.41 -4.97 0.21
CA PHE A 88 -9.03 -4.24 -0.88
C PHE A 88 -10.13 -3.28 -0.38
N GLN A 89 -10.92 -3.67 0.62
CA GLN A 89 -11.92 -2.79 1.23
C GLN A 89 -11.26 -1.58 1.91
N ARG A 90 -10.17 -1.79 2.66
CA ARG A 90 -9.39 -0.69 3.28
C ARG A 90 -8.83 0.26 2.23
N ILE A 91 -8.21 -0.27 1.17
CA ILE A 91 -7.70 0.53 0.06
C ILE A 91 -8.82 1.33 -0.63
N LYS A 92 -9.96 0.69 -0.87
CA LYS A 92 -11.13 1.34 -1.48
C LYS A 92 -11.72 2.43 -0.57
N ALA A 93 -11.85 2.16 0.72
CA ALA A 93 -12.34 3.13 1.70
C ALA A 93 -11.41 4.35 1.79
N ALA A 94 -10.10 4.12 1.84
CA ALA A 94 -9.08 5.16 1.86
C ALA A 94 -9.13 6.06 0.62
N THR A 95 -9.19 5.47 -0.58
CA THR A 95 -9.30 6.25 -1.84
C THR A 95 -10.60 7.04 -1.94
N LEU A 96 -11.71 6.55 -1.37
CA LEU A 96 -12.98 7.25 -1.35
C LEU A 96 -13.04 8.38 -0.31
N ALA A 97 -12.40 8.18 0.84
CA ALA A 97 -12.33 9.17 1.93
C ALA A 97 -11.35 10.33 1.62
N SER A 98 -10.50 10.17 0.61
CA SER A 98 -9.51 11.18 0.18
C SER A 98 -10.04 12.15 -0.88
N ARG A 99 -11.36 12.24 -1.03
CA ARG A 99 -12.06 12.96 -2.11
C ARG A 99 -12.60 14.31 -1.67
#